data_AF-A0AAW4VXD0-F1
#
_entry.id   AF-A0AAW4VXD0-F1
#
_cell.length_a   1.000
_cell.length_b   1.000
_cell.length_c   1.000
_cell.angle_alpha   90.00
_cell.angle_beta   90.00
_cell.angle_gamma   90.00
#
_symmetry.space_group_name_H-M   'P 1'
#
loop_
_entity.id
_entity.type
_entity.pdbx_description
1 polymer ?
#
loop_
_entity_poly.entity_id
_entity_poly.type
_entity_poly.pdbx_seq_one_letter_code
_entity_poly.pdbx_strand_id
1 'polypeptide(L)' 'TLHYYDEIGLLKPTSKSDAGYRLYDDKALETLQLILFFREFDIPLKEIKAVIKNPALEKNQILQVQRRML' A
#
# COMPACT_ATOMS: atom_id res chain seq x y z
N THR A 1 -4.75 11.32 4.93
CA THR A 1 -4.73 9.88 4.56
C THR A 1 -3.50 9.51 3.74
N LEU A 2 -3.16 10.18 2.62
CA LEU A 2 -1.87 9.98 1.93
C LEU A 2 -0.65 10.52 2.70
N HIS A 3 -0.78 11.70 3.33
CA HIS A 3 0.25 12.26 4.21
C HIS A 3 0.64 11.29 5.34
N TYR A 4 -0.36 10.64 5.94
CA TYR A 4 -0.13 9.65 6.97
C TYR A 4 0.63 8.43 6.43
N TYR A 5 0.30 7.96 5.23
CA TYR A 5 1.02 6.86 4.58
C TYR A 5 2.48 7.19 4.28
N ASP A 6 2.78 8.45 3.95
CA ASP A 6 4.14 8.95 3.82
C ASP A 6 4.86 8.97 5.18
N GLU A 7 4.22 9.49 6.23
CA GLU A 7 4.76 9.55 7.60
C GLU A 7 5.10 8.17 8.17
N ILE A 8 4.20 7.19 8.02
CA ILE A 8 4.45 5.82 8.47
C ILE A 8 5.34 5.04 7.48
N GLY A 9 5.72 5.64 6.36
CA GLY A 9 6.53 5.02 5.30
C GLY A 9 5.86 3.81 4.66
N LEU A 10 4.53 3.84 4.55
CA LEU A 10 3.72 2.86 3.82
C LEU A 10 3.71 3.17 2.32
N LEU A 11 3.52 4.43 1.94
CA LEU A 11 3.56 4.88 0.55
C LEU A 11 4.34 6.18 0.47
N LYS A 12 5.53 6.12 -0.12
CA LYS A 12 6.37 7.30 -0.32
C LYS A 12 6.07 7.95 -1.65
N PRO A 13 6.11 9.29 -1.75
CA PRO A 13 6.03 9.96 -3.03
C PRO A 13 7.25 9.60 -3.88
N THR A 14 7.01 9.36 -5.16
CA THR A 14 8.04 9.05 -6.16
C THR A 14 8.98 10.24 -6.35
N SER A 15 8.44 11.46 -6.28
CA SER A 15 9.22 12.69 -6.35
C SER A 15 8.51 13.83 -5.62
N LYS A 16 9.21 14.94 -5.43
CA LYS A 16 8.61 16.20 -5.00
C LYS A 16 8.81 17.22 -6.12
N SER A 17 7.78 18.00 -6.44
CA SER A 17 7.93 19.13 -7.36
C SER A 17 8.72 20.26 -6.69
N ASP A 18 9.23 21.19 -7.50
CA ASP A 18 9.96 22.37 -7.00
C ASP A 18 9.12 23.23 -6.04
N ALA A 19 7.80 23.21 -6.20
CA ALA A 19 6.85 23.88 -5.31
C ALA A 19 6.50 23.05 -4.05
N GLY A 20 7.14 21.90 -3.83
CA GLY A 20 6.97 21.05 -2.64
C GLY A 20 5.79 20.07 -2.71
N TYR A 21 5.14 19.92 -3.87
CA TYR A 21 4.04 18.95 -4.03
C TYR A 21 4.59 17.52 -4.16
N ARG A 22 3.87 16.57 -3.56
CA ARG A 22 4.18 15.14 -3.66
C ARG A 22 3.68 14.61 -5.00
N LEU A 23 4.58 14.02 -5.78
CA LEU A 23 4.28 13.39 -7.05
C LEU A 23 4.33 11.87 -6.90
N TYR A 24 3.30 11.21 -7.42
CA TYR A 24 3.15 9.76 -7.42
C TYR A 24 3.07 9.33 -8.88
N ASP A 25 3.95 8.42 -9.28
CA ASP A 25 3.94 7.80 -10.60
C ASP A 25 2.95 6.62 -10.64
N ASP A 26 2.81 6.00 -11.81
CA ASP A 26 1.88 4.90 -12.03
C ASP A 26 2.15 3.72 -11.07
N LYS A 27 3.42 3.43 -10.76
CA LYS A 27 3.78 2.39 -9.78
C LYS A 27 3.31 2.72 -8.37
N ALA A 28 3.42 3.98 -7.97
CA ALA A 28 2.91 4.41 -6.67
C ALA A 28 1.37 4.38 -6.62
N LEU A 29 0.71 4.64 -7.75
CA LEU A 29 -0.74 4.46 -7.91
C LEU A 29 -1.15 2.98 -7.79
N GLU A 30 -0.45 2.05 -8.45
CA GLU A 30 -0.67 0.61 -8.30
C GLU A 30 -0.51 0.16 -6.84
N THR A 31 0.54 0.65 -6.17
CA THR A 31 0.77 0.37 -4.74
C THR A 31 -0.35 0.92 -3.87
N LEU A 32 -0.83 2.13 -4.16
CA LEU A 32 -1.96 2.74 -3.45
C LEU A 32 -3.23 1.90 -3.62
N GLN A 33 -3.51 1.40 -4.82
CA GLN A 33 -4.66 0.56 -5.09
C GLN A 33 -4.60 -0.75 -4.29
N LEU A 34 -3.42 -1.37 -4.20
CA LEU A 34 -3.20 -2.55 -3.38
C LEU A 34 -3.42 -2.27 -1.87
N ILE A 35 -2.94 -1.12 -1.36
CA ILE A 35 -3.19 -0.70 0.02
C ILE A 35 -4.69 -0.58 0.29
N LEU A 36 -5.43 0.07 -0.62
CA LEU A 36 -6.87 0.26 -0.47
C LEU A 36 -7.62 -1.07 -0.49
N PHE A 37 -7.24 -1.99 -1.37
CA PHE A 37 -7.80 -3.34 -1.43
C PHE A 37 -7.65 -4.07 -0.09
N PHE A 38 -6.44 -4.14 0.48
CA PHE A 38 -6.24 -4.79 1.77
C PHE A 38 -6.92 -4.07 2.94
N ARG A 39 -7.07 -2.75 2.86
CA ARG A 39 -7.80 -1.97 3.88
C ARG A 39 -9.28 -2.29 3.91
N GLU A 40 -9.86 -2.72 2.79
CA GLU A 40 -11.26 -3.17 2.71
C GLU A 40 -11.50 -4.50 3.44
N PHE A 41 -10.45 -5.32 3.60
CA PHE A 41 -10.50 -6.59 4.36
C PHE A 41 -10.07 -6.46 5.83
N ASP A 42 -10.14 -5.24 6.38
CA ASP A 42 -9.73 -4.91 7.75
C ASP A 42 -8.28 -5.29 8.09
N ILE A 43 -7.42 -5.42 7.09
CA ILE A 43 -6.01 -5.73 7.33
C ILE A 43 -5.32 -4.47 7.90
N PRO A 44 -4.55 -4.62 8.99
CA PRO A 44 -3.86 -3.50 9.61
C PRO A 44 -2.74 -2.97 8.71
N LEU A 45 -2.56 -1.64 8.68
CA LEU A 45 -1.55 -0.95 7.85
C LEU A 45 -0.12 -1.51 8.04
N LYS A 46 0.19 -2.01 9.24
CA LYS A 46 1.49 -2.63 9.56
C LYS A 46 1.74 -3.91 8.74
N GLU A 47 0.71 -4.74 8.58
CA GLU A 47 0.78 -5.95 7.76
C GLU A 47 0.82 -5.62 6.28
N ILE A 48 -0.01 -4.66 5.84
CA ILE A 48 0.00 -4.15 4.46
C ILE A 48 1.40 -3.67 4.08
N LYS A 49 2.09 -2.95 4.98
CA LYS A 49 3.48 -2.52 4.77
C LYS A 49 4.44 -3.69 4.62
N ALA A 50 4.26 -4.77 5.38
CA ALA A 50 5.10 -5.96 5.28
C ALA A 50 4.86 -6.71 3.96
N VAL A 51 3.60 -6.76 3.51
CA VAL A 51 3.18 -7.32 2.23
C VAL A 51 3.81 -6.58 1.05
N ILE A 52 3.68 -5.26 1.01
CA ILE A 52 4.21 -4.44 -0.10
C ILE A 52 5.74 -4.54 -0.19
N LYS A 53 6.42 -4.71 0.94
CA LYS A 53 7.88 -4.89 0.97
C LYS A 53 8.33 -6.29 0.58
N ASN A 54 7.46 -7.29 0.61
CA ASN A 54 7.84 -8.68 0.39
C ASN A 54 6.79 -9.41 -0.50
N PRO A 55 7.11 -9.67 -1.77
CA PRO A 55 6.22 -10.35 -2.71
C PRO A 55 5.75 -11.73 -2.22
N ALA A 56 6.55 -12.43 -1.41
CA ALA A 56 6.15 -13.72 -0.85
C ALA A 56 5.07 -13.59 0.24
N LEU A 57 5.07 -12.49 1.00
CA LEU A 57 4.02 -12.20 1.99
C LEU A 57 2.73 -11.75 1.31
N GLU A 58 2.84 -10.99 0.21
CA GLU A 58 1.71 -10.60 -0.63
C GLU A 58 0.89 -11.81 -1.09
N LYS A 59 1.55 -12.81 -1.68
CA LYS A 59 0.87 -14.02 -2.16
C LYS A 59 0.11 -14.75 -1.05
N ASN A 60 0.70 -14.87 0.14
CA ASN A 60 0.05 -15.52 1.28
C ASN A 60 -1.17 -14.75 1.78
N GLN A 61 -1.10 -13.41 1.80
CA GLN A 61 -2.20 -12.56 2.26
C GLN A 61 -3.34 -12.53 1.24
N ILE A 62 -3.04 -12.51 -0.07
CA ILE A 62 -4.04 -12.68 -1.13
C ILE A 62 -4.77 -14.01 -0.97
N LEU A 63 -4.06 -15.11 -0.72
CA LEU A 63 -4.68 -16.43 -0.48
C LEU A 63 -5.57 -16.43 0.77
N GLN A 64 -5.17 -15.75 1.84
CA GLN A 64 -6.00 -15.62 3.05
C GLN A 64 -7.26 -14.78 2.82
N VAL A 65 -7.14 -13.70 2.04
CA VAL A 65 -8.30 -12.88 1.63
C VAL A 65 -9.25 -13.70 0.76
N GLN A 66 -8.74 -14.43 -0.24
CA GLN A 66 -9.54 -15.31 -1.09
C GLN A 66 -10.29 -16.38 -0.29
N ARG A 67 -9.65 -17.00 0.71
CA ARG A 67 -10.30 -17.97 1.60
C ARG A 67 -11.41 -17.37 2.47
N ARG A 68 -11.36 -16.07 2.78
CA ARG A 68 -12.41 -15.37 3.54
C ARG A 68 -13.62 -14.98 2.69
N MET A 69 -13.48 -14.97 1.37
CA MET A 69 -14.58 -14.67 0.43
C MET A 69 -15.34 -15.93 -0.04
N LEU A 70 -14.86 -17.13 0.31
CA LEU A 70 -15.50 -18.42 0.05
C LEU A 70 -16.20 -18.92 1.31
#